data_AF-A0A5R9IET9-F1
#
_entry.id   AF-A0A5R9IET9-F1
#
_cell.length_a   1.000
_cell.length_b   1.000
_cell.length_c   1.000
_cell.angle_alpha   90.00
_cell.angle_beta   90.00
_cell.angle_gamma   90.00
#
_symmetry.space_group_name_H-M   'P 1'
#
loop_
_entity.id
_entity.type
_entity.pdbx_description
1 polymer ?
#
loop_
_entity_poly.entity_id
_entity_poly.type
_entity_poly.pdbx_seq_one_letter_code
_entity_poly.pdbx_strand_id
1 'polypeptide(L)'
;MVSVLLIFSFLSACVSQIATIDEHVSSYIGKPISQVQELYLTPQRASIGFFESKVFAWSEEQKKFENGDTLYSYTNPYKDCVINWVADKNNIIISGSYLGDGCG
;
A
#
# COMPACT_ATOMS: atom_id res chain seq x y z
N MET A 1 -31.15 -38.07 -33.28
CA MET A 1 -32.06 -37.14 -32.58
C MET A 1 -31.32 -36.56 -31.39
N VAL A 2 -31.52 -35.25 -31.22
CA VAL A 2 -30.84 -34.26 -30.36
C VAL A 2 -30.34 -34.79 -29.01
N SER A 3 -29.03 -34.64 -28.75
CA SER A 3 -28.49 -34.69 -27.39
C SER A 3 -28.11 -33.27 -26.98
N VAL A 4 -28.69 -32.84 -25.87
CA VAL A 4 -28.74 -31.48 -25.34
C VAL A 4 -27.40 -31.05 -24.71
N LEU A 5 -27.10 -29.75 -24.86
CA LEU A 5 -25.98 -28.97 -24.30
C LEU A 5 -25.56 -29.33 -22.87
N LEU A 6 -24.27 -29.18 -22.57
CA LEU A 6 -23.78 -28.54 -21.34
C LEU A 6 -22.46 -27.81 -21.66
N ILE A 7 -22.57 -26.55 -22.04
CA ILE A 7 -21.44 -25.61 -22.07
C ILE A 7 -21.16 -25.26 -20.62
N PHE A 8 -20.08 -25.81 -20.05
CA PHE A 8 -19.55 -25.33 -18.78
C PHE A 8 -18.81 -24.03 -19.05
N SER A 9 -19.56 -22.94 -18.99
CA SER A 9 -19.03 -21.59 -18.84
C SER A 9 -18.33 -21.53 -17.48
N PHE A 10 -17.02 -21.76 -17.44
CA PHE A 10 -16.22 -21.27 -16.31
C PHE A 10 -16.23 -19.75 -16.39
N LEU A 11 -17.23 -19.17 -15.74
CA LEU A 11 -17.16 -17.80 -15.24
C LEU A 11 -15.95 -17.79 -14.30
N SER A 12 -14.79 -17.36 -14.79
CA SER A 12 -13.70 -16.95 -13.92
C SER A 12 -14.23 -15.73 -13.17
N ALA A 13 -14.80 -15.98 -11.99
CA ALA A 13 -15.17 -14.94 -11.07
C ALA A 13 -13.92 -14.08 -10.87
N CYS A 14 -14.01 -12.80 -11.25
CA CYS A 14 -13.07 -11.81 -10.82
C CYS A 14 -13.06 -11.85 -9.29
N VAL A 15 -12.06 -12.48 -8.71
CA VAL A 15 -11.70 -12.23 -7.33
C VAL A 15 -11.10 -10.83 -7.36
N SER A 16 -11.95 -9.80 -7.27
CA SER A 16 -11.50 -8.47 -6.84
C SER A 16 -11.12 -8.62 -5.37
N GLN A 17 -9.94 -9.22 -5.17
CA GLN A 17 -9.33 -9.53 -3.91
C GLN A 17 -9.05 -8.18 -3.26
N ILE A 18 -9.56 -8.00 -2.04
CA ILE A 18 -9.14 -6.94 -1.14
C ILE A 18 -7.62 -7.00 -1.12
N ALA A 19 -6.96 -6.02 -1.73
CA ALA A 19 -5.51 -5.96 -1.73
C ALA A 19 -5.08 -5.88 -0.27
N THR A 20 -4.43 -6.92 0.21
CA THR A 20 -3.91 -6.96 1.58
C THR A 20 -2.85 -5.88 1.74
N ILE A 21 -2.60 -5.41 2.97
CA ILE A 21 -1.49 -4.48 3.20
C ILE A 21 -0.13 -5.08 2.75
N ASP A 22 0.01 -6.41 2.82
CA ASP A 22 1.17 -7.13 2.29
C ASP A 22 1.30 -7.00 0.76
N GLU A 23 0.21 -7.16 0.03
CA GLU A 23 0.19 -6.95 -1.43
C GLU A 23 0.44 -5.49 -1.78
N HIS A 24 -0.16 -4.57 -1.04
CA HIS A 24 0.09 -3.14 -1.20
C HIS A 24 1.58 -2.83 -1.04
N VAL A 25 2.21 -3.31 0.04
CA VAL A 25 3.63 -3.08 0.31
C VAL A 25 4.53 -3.79 -0.72
N SER A 26 4.27 -5.04 -1.05
CA SER A 26 5.08 -5.73 -2.06
C SER A 26 4.97 -5.13 -3.46
N SER A 27 3.84 -4.48 -3.80
CA SER A 27 3.61 -3.91 -5.13
C SER A 27 4.47 -2.70 -5.50
N TYR A 28 5.14 -2.06 -4.54
CA TYR A 28 6.04 -0.93 -4.80
C TYR A 28 7.53 -1.31 -4.82
N ILE A 29 7.88 -2.57 -4.53
CA ILE A 29 9.28 -3.02 -4.68
C ILE A 29 9.71 -2.84 -6.14
N GLY A 30 10.90 -2.25 -6.35
CA GLY A 30 11.44 -1.89 -7.65
C GLY A 30 10.91 -0.58 -8.23
N LYS A 31 9.98 0.11 -7.54
CA LYS A 31 9.47 1.42 -7.98
C LYS A 31 10.25 2.58 -7.34
N PRO A 32 10.24 3.78 -7.94
CA PRO A 32 10.77 4.97 -7.32
C PRO A 32 10.02 5.33 -6.03
N ILE A 33 10.73 5.75 -4.99
CA ILE A 33 10.13 6.21 -3.73
C ILE A 33 9.17 7.39 -3.93
N SER A 34 9.34 8.19 -4.99
CA SER A 34 8.46 9.31 -5.31
C SER A 34 7.00 8.90 -5.51
N GLN A 35 6.72 7.67 -5.96
CA GLN A 35 5.33 7.19 -6.09
C GLN A 35 4.68 6.95 -4.72
N VAL A 36 5.46 6.48 -3.74
CA VAL A 36 5.00 6.31 -2.37
C VAL A 36 4.83 7.68 -1.70
N GLN A 37 5.76 8.61 -1.93
CA GLN A 37 5.63 9.98 -1.45
C GLN A 37 4.37 10.65 -1.98
N GLU A 38 4.11 10.54 -3.29
CA GLU A 38 2.90 11.06 -3.90
C GLU A 38 1.64 10.45 -3.27
N LEU A 39 1.63 9.14 -3.03
CA LEU A 39 0.50 8.46 -2.39
C LEU A 39 0.23 8.95 -0.96
N TYR A 40 1.26 9.03 -0.12
CA TYR A 40 1.08 9.24 1.32
C TYR A 40 1.11 10.71 1.75
N LEU A 41 1.84 11.56 1.03
CA LEU A 41 1.94 12.98 1.33
C LEU A 41 0.85 13.82 0.65
N THR A 42 0.11 13.25 -0.29
CA THR A 42 -1.07 13.91 -0.87
C THR A 42 -2.23 13.88 0.12
N PRO A 43 -2.80 15.04 0.52
CA PRO A 43 -3.96 15.07 1.39
C PRO A 43 -5.15 14.38 0.75
N GLN A 44 -5.71 13.40 1.46
CA GLN A 44 -6.87 12.65 1.01
C GLN A 44 -7.96 12.63 2.08
N ARG A 45 -9.21 12.55 1.64
CA ARG A 45 -10.34 12.36 2.55
C ARG A 45 -10.43 10.87 2.90
N ALA A 46 -10.24 10.54 4.16
CA ALA A 46 -10.42 9.18 4.66
C ALA A 46 -11.36 9.15 5.87
N SER A 47 -12.10 8.05 6.01
CA SER A 47 -12.87 7.77 7.21
C SER A 47 -11.91 7.46 8.36
N ILE A 48 -12.14 8.11 9.51
CA ILE A 48 -11.40 7.87 10.76
C ILE A 48 -12.31 7.25 11.84
N GLY A 49 -13.55 6.93 11.48
CA GLY A 49 -14.57 6.35 12.34
C GLY A 49 -15.91 6.22 11.61
N PHE A 50 -16.90 5.60 12.26
CA PHE A 50 -18.18 5.21 11.64
C PHE A 50 -18.98 6.40 11.07
N PHE A 51 -18.77 7.62 11.60
CA PHE A 51 -19.46 8.84 11.15
C PHE A 51 -18.52 10.04 10.95
N GLU A 52 -17.20 9.82 10.98
CA GLU A 52 -16.22 10.91 10.86
C GLU A 52 -15.25 10.66 9.70
N SER A 53 -15.07 11.71 8.90
CA SER A 53 -14.06 11.75 7.84
C SER A 53 -13.20 13.00 8.02
N LYS A 54 -11.89 12.86 7.82
CA LYS A 54 -10.94 13.98 7.80
C LYS A 54 -10.20 14.01 6.47
N VAL A 55 -9.79 15.21 6.08
CA VAL A 55 -8.78 15.38 5.03
C VAL A 55 -7.43 15.43 5.72
N PHE A 56 -6.53 14.52 5.38
CA PHE A 56 -5.19 14.49 5.93
C PHE A 56 -4.20 13.82 4.98
N ALA A 57 -2.92 14.13 5.21
CA ALA A 57 -1.80 13.40 4.66
C ALA A 57 -1.10 12.64 5.80
N TRP A 58 -0.35 11.61 5.44
CA TRP A 58 0.51 10.92 6.39
C TRP A 58 1.75 11.79 6.67
N SER A 59 2.40 11.58 7.82
CA SER A 59 3.68 12.23 8.12
C SER A 59 4.84 11.33 7.72
N GLU A 60 5.83 11.88 7.03
CA GLU A 60 7.05 11.17 6.65
C GLU A 60 8.21 11.51 7.58
N GLU A 61 8.94 10.49 8.01
CA GLU A 61 10.26 10.60 8.62
C GLU A 61 11.29 9.85 7.79
N GLN A 62 12.49 10.42 7.65
CA GLN A 62 13.57 9.83 6.87
C GLN A 62 14.80 9.56 7.73
N LYS A 63 15.43 8.39 7.51
CA LYS A 63 16.72 8.04 8.11
C LYS A 63 17.64 7.47 7.05
N LYS A 64 18.80 8.12 6.87
CA LYS A 64 19.87 7.61 5.99
C LYS A 64 20.68 6.55 6.71
N PHE A 65 21.00 5.48 5.99
CA PHE A 65 21.92 4.44 6.42
C PHE A 65 23.34 4.73 5.92
N GLU A 66 24.35 4.12 6.58
CA GLU A 66 25.77 4.32 6.23
C GLU A 66 26.12 3.81 4.83
N ASN A 67 25.38 2.81 4.33
CA ASN A 67 25.54 2.25 2.99
C ASN A 67 24.96 3.14 1.87
N GLY A 68 24.33 4.27 2.22
CA GLY A 68 23.72 5.21 1.28
C GLY A 68 22.22 4.97 1.03
N ASP A 69 21.64 3.90 1.55
CA ASP A 69 20.20 3.66 1.48
C ASP A 69 19.44 4.61 2.43
N THR A 70 18.15 4.80 2.19
CA THR A 70 17.29 5.64 3.02
C THR A 70 16.03 4.88 3.43
N LEU A 71 15.74 4.88 4.73
CA LEU A 71 14.47 4.48 5.30
C LEU A 71 13.50 5.66 5.27
N TYR A 72 12.32 5.43 4.72
CA TYR A 72 11.17 6.34 4.71
C TYR A 72 10.06 5.71 5.55
N SER A 73 9.64 6.39 6.61
CA SER A 73 8.60 5.92 7.52
C SER A 73 7.39 6.84 7.40
N TYR A 74 6.24 6.31 7.01
CA TYR A 74 4.99 7.03 6.87
C TYR A 74 4.05 6.65 8.00
N THR A 75 3.64 7.63 8.80
CA THR A 75 2.73 7.42 9.94
C THR A 75 1.35 8.01 9.64
N ASN A 76 0.31 7.21 9.87
CA ASN A 76 -1.06 7.68 9.77
C ASN A 76 -1.43 8.47 11.05
N PRO A 77 -1.88 9.74 10.95
CA PRO A 77 -2.21 10.54 12.12
C PRO A 77 -3.45 10.09 12.90
N TYR A 78 -4.29 9.21 12.33
CA TYR A 78 -5.57 8.80 12.93
C TYR A 78 -5.74 7.28 13.07
N LYS A 79 -4.76 6.50 12.61
CA LYS A 79 -4.76 5.04 12.76
C LYS A 79 -3.42 4.60 13.33
N ASP A 80 -3.44 3.54 14.12
CA ASP A 80 -2.21 2.83 14.49
C ASP A 80 -1.66 2.09 13.26
N CYS A 81 -1.01 2.83 12.38
CA CYS A 81 -0.37 2.28 11.20
C CYS A 81 0.84 3.11 10.78
N VAL A 82 1.96 2.42 10.67
CA VAL A 82 3.22 2.94 10.12
C VAL A 82 3.63 2.04 8.97
N ILE A 83 3.98 2.65 7.83
CA ILE A 83 4.48 1.93 6.66
C ILE A 83 5.90 2.41 6.38
N ASN A 84 6.82 1.46 6.29
CA ASN A 84 8.24 1.70 6.13
C ASN A 84 8.71 1.21 4.77
N TRP A 85 9.54 2.01 4.11
CA TRP A 85 10.18 1.68 2.84
C TRP A 85 11.66 1.95 2.93
N VAL A 86 12.47 1.01 2.44
CA VAL A 86 13.88 1.26 2.22
C VAL A 86 14.10 1.45 0.73
N ALA A 87 14.68 2.58 0.36
CA ALA A 87 15.11 2.84 -1.00
C ALA A 87 16.64 2.88 -1.10
N ASP A 88 17.17 2.39 -2.23
CA ASP A 88 18.59 2.44 -2.53
C ASP A 88 19.05 3.88 -2.87
N LYS A 89 20.35 4.04 -3.12
CA LYS A 89 20.95 5.32 -3.56
C LYS A 89 20.36 5.93 -4.85
N ASN A 90 19.64 5.14 -5.65
CA ASN A 90 18.95 5.60 -6.85
C ASN A 90 17.47 5.94 -6.57
N ASN A 91 17.07 5.95 -5.30
CA ASN A 91 15.71 6.14 -4.83
C ASN A 91 14.74 5.05 -5.31
N ILE A 92 15.24 3.83 -5.57
CA ILE A 92 14.41 2.67 -5.91
C ILE A 92 14.14 1.87 -4.65
N ILE A 93 12.86 1.55 -4.41
CA ILE A 93 12.42 0.78 -3.26
C ILE A 93 12.95 -0.66 -3.38
N ILE A 94 13.67 -1.10 -2.36
CA ILE A 94 14.25 -2.45 -2.28
C ILE A 94 13.57 -3.33 -1.22
N SER A 95 12.92 -2.73 -0.23
CA SER A 95 12.12 -3.45 0.76
C SER A 95 11.03 -2.56 1.35
N GLY A 96 10.00 -3.18 1.89
CA GLY A 96 8.91 -2.51 2.59
C GLY A 96 8.41 -3.36 3.75
N SER A 97 7.86 -2.69 4.77
CA SER A 97 7.22 -3.34 5.93
C SER A 97 6.15 -2.41 6.51
N TYR A 98 5.32 -2.92 7.40
CA TYR A 98 4.32 -2.15 8.11
C TYR A 98 4.24 -2.59 9.57
N LEU A 99 3.70 -1.71 10.42
CA LEU A 99 3.51 -1.92 11.85
C LEU A 99 2.22 -1.25 12.30
N GLY A 100 1.48 -1.92 13.18
CA GLY A 100 0.27 -1.39 13.81
C GLY A 100 -0.99 -2.11 13.35
N ASP A 101 -1.93 -2.27 14.27
CA ASP A 101 -3.15 -3.06 14.05
C ASP A 101 -4.14 -2.37 13.09
N GLY A 102 -3.94 -1.07 12.84
CA GLY A 102 -4.77 -0.23 11.97
C GLY A 102 -4.35 -0.20 10.50
N CYS A 103 -3.38 -1.01 10.07
CA CYS A 103 -2.91 -1.06 8.69
C CYS A 103 -3.79 -1.86 7.72
N GLY A 104 -4.70 -2.69 8.25
CA GLY A 104 -5.64 -3.53 7.48
C GLY A 104 -6.99 -2.87 7.18
#